data_AF-A0A9Q7TI04-F1
#
_entry.id   AF-A0A9Q7TI04-F1
#
_cell.length_a   1.000
_cell.length_b   1.000
_cell.length_c   1.000
_cell.angle_alpha   90.00
_cell.angle_beta   90.00
_cell.angle_gamma   90.00
#
_symmetry.space_group_name_H-M   'P 1'
#
loop_
_entity.id
_entity.type
_entity.pdbx_description
1 polymer ?
#
loop_
_entity_poly.entity_id
_entity_poly.type
_entity_poly.pdbx_seq_one_letter_code
_entity_poly.pdbx_strand_id
1 'polypeptide(L)'
;MANEYSHIHTPIHPRAPTANLVSVKVLVSLVGQVAICGGFQMWAFYYTRRQDWYEPPEINPDELNTSNPENSAVFLVSSFQYVIGSIVYSTGYPYRKPVYTNVWLMATVTILLLFSLFALFTPSGLVFDLLGLVSLPRSFHIALFIAVVLNTILCFLFESVLSKYVVKFVKGVQRLSRRSRRNKTRKHGSKMYKAVERSMQHDGDA
;
A
#
# COMPACT_ATOMS: atom_id res chain seq x y z
N MET A 1 34.58 11.01 37.50
CA MET A 1 34.49 9.92 36.50
C MET A 1 33.17 9.19 36.67
N ALA A 2 32.05 9.82 36.31
CA ALA A 2 30.75 9.18 36.35
C ALA A 2 29.95 9.58 35.11
N ASN A 3 29.35 8.56 34.49
CA ASN A 3 28.41 8.60 33.36
C ASN A 3 28.99 8.59 31.94
N GLU A 4 29.75 7.52 31.64
CA GLU A 4 30.05 7.04 30.29
C GLU A 4 29.11 5.86 29.89
N TYR A 5 27.84 5.90 30.31
CA TYR A 5 26.87 4.82 30.09
C TYR A 5 25.52 5.26 29.48
N SER A 6 25.40 6.49 28.95
CA SER A 6 24.12 6.99 28.42
C SER A 6 23.85 6.66 26.93
N HIS A 7 24.69 5.85 26.29
CA HIS A 7 24.66 5.62 24.83
C HIS A 7 23.67 4.55 24.33
N ILE A 8 22.52 4.34 24.99
CA ILE A 8 21.51 3.36 24.54
C ILE A 8 20.08 3.91 24.67
N HIS A 9 19.80 5.09 24.15
CA HIS A 9 18.41 5.52 23.95
C HIS A 9 18.19 5.85 22.48
N THR A 10 17.27 5.11 21.85
CA THR A 10 16.77 5.48 20.53
C THR A 10 16.11 6.85 20.66
N PRO A 11 16.48 7.84 19.82
CA PRO A 11 15.89 9.17 19.91
C PRO A 11 14.38 9.08 19.74
N ILE A 12 13.64 9.46 20.78
CA ILE A 12 12.18 9.39 20.80
C ILE A 12 11.64 10.45 19.85
N HIS A 13 10.93 10.03 18.81
CA HIS A 13 10.35 10.96 17.85
C HIS A 13 9.20 11.76 18.51
N PRO A 14 9.14 13.10 18.38
CA PRO A 14 8.13 13.93 19.07
C PRO A 14 6.67 13.68 18.67
N ARG A 15 6.43 12.98 17.55
CA ARG A 15 5.08 12.57 17.14
C ARG A 15 4.80 11.16 17.62
N ALA A 16 3.60 10.93 18.16
CA ALA A 16 3.14 9.60 18.50
C ALA A 16 2.82 8.79 17.22
N PRO A 17 3.07 7.47 17.22
CA PRO A 17 2.57 6.60 16.17
C PRO A 17 1.04 6.63 16.15
N THR A 18 0.44 6.30 15.01
CA THR A 18 -1.01 6.17 14.91
C THR A 18 -1.48 5.04 15.83
N ALA A 19 -2.29 5.35 16.84
CA ALA A 19 -2.81 4.37 17.80
C ALA A 19 -3.83 3.39 17.19
N ASN A 20 -4.38 3.72 16.02
CA ASN A 20 -5.34 2.88 15.32
C ASN A 20 -4.63 2.04 14.25
N LEU A 21 -4.81 0.72 14.33
CA LEU A 21 -4.33 -0.25 13.35
C LEU A 21 -4.88 0.06 11.94
N VAL A 22 -6.13 0.50 11.87
CA VAL A 22 -6.81 0.93 10.64
C VAL A 22 -6.89 2.46 10.65
N SER A 23 -5.89 3.11 10.07
CA SER A 23 -5.96 4.55 9.80
C SER A 23 -6.44 4.80 8.37
N VAL A 24 -7.12 5.94 8.14
CA VAL A 24 -7.58 6.33 6.79
C VAL A 24 -6.42 6.33 5.78
N LYS A 25 -5.21 6.71 6.22
CA LYS A 25 -4.00 6.63 5.39
C LYS A 25 -3.72 5.19 4.92
N VAL A 26 -3.71 4.25 5.87
CA VAL A 26 -3.37 2.85 5.60
C VAL A 26 -4.45 2.22 4.71
N LEU A 27 -5.73 2.51 4.96
CA LEU A 27 -6.82 1.99 4.14
C LEU A 27 -6.78 2.54 2.70
N VAL A 28 -6.56 3.84 2.53
CA VAL A 28 -6.45 4.45 1.19
C VAL A 28 -5.22 3.93 0.43
N SER A 29 -4.10 3.71 1.13
CA SER A 29 -2.92 3.06 0.56
C SER A 29 -3.26 1.64 0.08
N LEU A 30 -3.85 0.82 0.95
CA LEU A 30 -4.22 -0.56 0.64
C LEU A 30 -5.17 -0.63 -0.57
N VAL A 31 -6.26 0.15 -0.57
CA VAL A 31 -7.24 0.16 -1.65
C VAL A 31 -6.60 0.61 -2.97
N GLY A 32 -5.77 1.65 -2.94
CA GLY A 32 -5.08 2.12 -4.14
C GLY A 32 -4.09 1.11 -4.71
N GLN A 33 -3.32 0.43 -3.85
CA GLN A 33 -2.41 -0.63 -4.25
C GLN A 33 -3.17 -1.83 -4.84
N VAL A 34 -4.28 -2.26 -4.20
CA VAL A 34 -5.14 -3.32 -4.73
C VAL A 34 -5.72 -2.94 -6.10
N ALA A 35 -6.15 -1.69 -6.28
CA ALA A 35 -6.65 -1.22 -7.57
C ALA A 35 -5.56 -1.21 -8.66
N ILE A 36 -4.34 -0.78 -8.34
CA ILE A 36 -3.20 -0.82 -9.26
C ILE A 36 -2.85 -2.26 -9.64
N CYS A 37 -2.65 -3.14 -8.65
CA CYS A 37 -2.33 -4.54 -8.90
C CYS A 37 -3.44 -5.24 -9.68
N GLY A 38 -4.69 -5.03 -9.30
CA GLY A 38 -5.87 -5.55 -10.00
C GLY A 38 -5.95 -5.04 -11.44
N GLY A 39 -5.62 -3.78 -11.70
CA GLY A 39 -5.56 -3.24 -13.06
C GLY A 39 -4.54 -3.97 -13.94
N PHE A 40 -3.36 -4.28 -13.41
CA PHE A 40 -2.35 -5.08 -14.14
C PHE A 40 -2.76 -6.55 -14.29
N GLN A 41 -3.45 -7.13 -13.31
CA GLN A 41 -4.00 -8.49 -13.43
C GLN A 41 -5.09 -8.56 -14.51
N MET A 42 -6.00 -7.59 -14.54
CA MET A 42 -7.02 -7.46 -15.59
C MET A 42 -6.38 -7.23 -16.96
N TRP A 43 -5.34 -6.41 -17.03
CA TRP A 43 -4.56 -6.25 -18.26
C TRP A 43 -3.96 -7.58 -18.71
N ALA A 44 -3.29 -8.33 -17.83
CA ALA A 44 -2.68 -9.61 -18.17
C ALA A 44 -3.74 -10.61 -18.68
N PHE A 45 -4.89 -10.68 -18.01
CA PHE A 45 -6.02 -11.51 -18.40
C PHE A 45 -6.51 -11.19 -19.82
N TYR A 46 -6.87 -9.93 -20.09
CA TYR A 46 -7.37 -9.53 -21.40
C TYR A 46 -6.29 -9.53 -22.50
N TYR A 47 -5.05 -9.24 -22.14
CA TYR A 47 -3.93 -9.26 -23.07
C TYR A 47 -3.63 -10.68 -23.55
N THR A 48 -3.74 -11.67 -22.67
CA THR A 48 -3.62 -13.11 -23.01
C THR A 48 -4.66 -13.51 -24.07
N ARG A 49 -5.93 -13.15 -23.87
CA ARG A 49 -7.02 -13.46 -24.81
C ARG A 49 -6.90 -12.83 -26.20
N ARG A 50 -6.07 -11.78 -26.33
CA ARG A 50 -5.86 -11.06 -27.60
C ARG A 50 -4.70 -11.62 -28.40
N GLN A 51 -3.97 -12.60 -27.89
CA GLN A 51 -2.83 -13.17 -28.60
C GLN A 51 -3.28 -14.17 -29.66
N ASP A 52 -2.56 -14.24 -30.77
CA ASP A 52 -2.89 -15.14 -31.89
C ASP A 52 -2.75 -16.62 -31.55
N TRP A 53 -1.92 -16.95 -30.55
CA TRP A 53 -1.69 -18.32 -30.07
C TRP A 53 -2.66 -18.74 -28.96
N TYR A 54 -3.58 -17.86 -28.55
CA TYR A 54 -4.51 -18.14 -27.47
C TYR A 54 -5.62 -19.09 -27.94
N GLU A 55 -5.76 -20.20 -27.23
CA GLU A 55 -6.87 -21.13 -27.39
C GLU A 55 -7.80 -21.02 -26.18
N PRO A 56 -9.11 -20.78 -26.38
CA PRO A 56 -10.08 -20.77 -25.29
C PRO A 56 -10.11 -22.13 -24.59
N PRO A 57 -10.09 -22.17 -23.24
CA PRO A 57 -10.18 -23.43 -22.51
C PRO A 57 -11.54 -24.08 -22.71
N GLU A 58 -11.57 -25.40 -22.84
CA GLU A 58 -12.81 -26.18 -22.85
C GLU A 58 -13.49 -26.13 -21.48
N ILE A 59 -14.77 -25.71 -21.47
CA ILE A 59 -15.54 -25.58 -20.24
C ILE A 59 -16.28 -26.90 -20.01
N ASN A 60 -15.71 -27.77 -19.19
CA ASN A 60 -16.37 -28.98 -18.72
C ASN A 60 -16.97 -28.75 -17.33
N PRO A 61 -18.30 -28.90 -17.13
CA PRO A 61 -18.93 -28.67 -15.84
C PRO A 61 -18.53 -29.71 -14.77
N ASP A 62 -18.01 -30.87 -15.20
CA ASP A 62 -17.63 -31.99 -14.33
C ASP A 62 -16.13 -31.99 -13.97
N GLU A 63 -15.29 -31.18 -14.64
CA GLU A 63 -13.84 -31.10 -14.41
C GLU A 63 -13.36 -29.66 -14.21
N LEU A 64 -12.72 -29.40 -13.07
CA LEU A 64 -12.09 -28.11 -12.77
C LEU A 64 -10.76 -27.98 -13.53
N ASN A 65 -10.83 -27.48 -14.77
CA ASN A 65 -9.62 -27.16 -15.53
C ASN A 65 -8.94 -25.90 -14.95
N THR A 66 -7.92 -26.12 -14.14
CA THR A 66 -7.14 -25.06 -13.48
C THR A 66 -5.98 -24.57 -14.37
N SER A 67 -5.60 -25.35 -15.38
CA SER A 67 -4.44 -25.11 -16.24
C SER A 67 -4.85 -24.34 -17.50
N ASN A 68 -5.09 -23.04 -17.32
CA ASN A 68 -5.48 -22.14 -18.41
C ASN A 68 -4.41 -21.06 -18.64
N PRO A 69 -4.16 -20.62 -19.90
CA PRO A 69 -3.20 -19.56 -20.19
C PRO A 69 -3.44 -18.26 -19.41
N GLU A 70 -4.71 -17.91 -19.22
CA GLU A 70 -5.13 -16.74 -18.42
C GLU A 70 -4.72 -16.87 -16.96
N ASN A 71 -4.96 -18.04 -16.38
CA ASN A 71 -4.64 -18.31 -14.99
C ASN A 71 -3.12 -18.27 -14.79
N SER A 72 -2.35 -18.89 -15.70
CA SER A 72 -0.89 -18.84 -15.65
C SER A 72 -0.36 -17.41 -15.76
N ALA A 73 -0.89 -16.59 -16.68
CA ALA A 73 -0.47 -15.19 -16.84
C ALA A 73 -0.76 -14.35 -15.58
N VAL A 74 -1.96 -14.48 -15.01
CA VAL A 74 -2.36 -13.77 -13.78
C VAL A 74 -1.58 -14.28 -12.57
N PHE A 75 -1.35 -15.58 -12.46
CA PHE A 75 -0.52 -16.18 -11.42
C PHE A 75 0.91 -15.64 -11.46
N LEU A 76 1.54 -15.64 -12.63
CA LEU A 76 2.90 -15.13 -12.82
C LEU A 76 2.99 -13.65 -12.40
N VAL A 77 2.08 -12.79 -12.88
CA VAL A 77 2.06 -11.37 -12.50
C VAL A 77 1.82 -11.18 -11.01
N SER A 78 0.84 -11.90 -10.43
CA SER A 78 0.47 -11.76 -9.02
C SER A 78 1.55 -12.27 -8.06
N SER A 79 2.31 -13.31 -8.43
CA SER A 79 3.43 -13.81 -7.64
C SER A 79 4.46 -12.72 -7.35
N PHE A 80 4.84 -11.93 -8.37
CA PHE A 80 5.70 -10.76 -8.19
C PHE A 80 5.03 -9.67 -7.36
N GLN A 81 3.75 -9.38 -7.61
CA GLN A 81 3.00 -8.37 -6.87
C GLN A 81 2.96 -8.65 -5.37
N TYR A 82 2.81 -9.91 -4.94
CA TYR A 82 2.82 -10.27 -3.52
C TYR A 82 4.19 -10.02 -2.89
N VAL A 83 5.28 -10.38 -3.58
CA VAL A 83 6.64 -10.14 -3.10
C VAL A 83 6.94 -8.64 -3.02
N ILE A 84 6.63 -7.88 -4.07
CA ILE A 84 6.84 -6.43 -4.11
C ILE A 84 5.96 -5.70 -3.08
N GLY A 85 4.71 -6.14 -2.91
CA GLY A 85 3.80 -5.59 -1.90
C GLY A 85 4.39 -5.68 -0.51
N SER A 86 5.06 -6.79 -0.16
CA SER A 86 5.73 -6.94 1.14
C SER A 86 6.81 -5.86 1.39
N ILE A 87 7.56 -5.46 0.35
CA ILE A 87 8.58 -4.40 0.43
C ILE A 87 7.91 -3.04 0.58
N VAL A 88 6.92 -2.75 -0.27
CA VAL A 88 6.22 -1.46 -0.29
C VAL A 88 5.58 -1.17 1.07
N TYR A 89 4.87 -2.15 1.64
CA TYR A 89 4.23 -1.99 2.96
C TYR A 89 5.20 -2.03 4.15
N SER A 90 6.42 -2.53 3.96
CA SER A 90 7.44 -2.52 5.02
C SER A 90 8.07 -1.15 5.23
N THR A 91 7.87 -0.20 4.31
CA THR A 91 8.39 1.17 4.45
C THR A 91 7.58 1.95 5.51
N GLY A 92 8.25 2.41 6.57
CA GLY A 92 7.57 2.94 7.77
C GLY A 92 8.22 4.15 8.42
N TYR A 93 8.90 5.02 7.66
CA TYR A 93 9.47 6.27 8.19
C TYR A 93 8.36 7.15 8.82
N PRO A 94 8.57 7.77 10.00
CA PRO A 94 9.81 7.90 10.79
C PRO A 94 10.01 6.85 11.90
N TYR A 95 9.04 5.96 12.13
CA TYR A 95 9.02 5.08 13.30
C TYR A 95 9.74 3.74 13.08
N ARG A 96 10.05 3.38 11.83
CA ARG A 96 10.76 2.15 11.48
C ARG A 96 12.06 2.45 10.74
N LYS A 97 13.08 1.64 11.04
CA LYS A 97 14.32 1.58 10.24
C LYS A 97 13.99 1.16 8.80
N PRO A 98 14.83 1.52 7.82
CA PRO A 98 14.61 1.11 6.45
C PRO A 98 14.67 -0.41 6.30
N VAL A 99 13.92 -0.92 5.33
CA VAL A 99 13.62 -2.36 5.15
C VAL A 99 14.89 -3.20 5.01
N TYR A 100 15.94 -2.66 4.38
CA TYR A 100 17.22 -3.34 4.19
C TYR A 100 17.96 -3.70 5.48
N THR A 101 17.59 -3.13 6.63
CA THR A 101 18.18 -3.49 7.93
C THR A 101 17.71 -4.86 8.44
N ASN A 102 16.58 -5.37 7.93
CA ASN A 102 16.08 -6.69 8.29
C ASN A 102 16.61 -7.74 7.30
N VAL A 103 17.73 -8.37 7.67
CA VAL A 103 18.42 -9.35 6.81
C VAL A 103 17.51 -10.53 6.45
N TRP A 104 16.72 -11.05 7.40
CA TRP A 104 15.82 -12.17 7.15
C TRP A 104 14.73 -11.84 6.13
N LEU A 105 14.10 -10.66 6.27
CA LEU A 105 13.11 -10.20 5.30
C LEU A 105 13.74 -9.99 3.92
N MET A 106 14.93 -9.39 3.85
CA MET A 106 15.61 -9.17 2.58
C MET A 106 16.01 -10.50 1.91
N ALA A 107 16.46 -11.48 2.71
CA ALA A 107 16.81 -12.81 2.21
C ALA A 107 15.57 -13.51 1.64
N THR A 108 14.45 -13.53 2.36
CA THR A 108 13.21 -14.19 1.88
C THR A 108 12.65 -13.52 0.64
N VAL A 109 12.59 -12.19 0.61
CA VAL A 109 12.16 -11.41 -0.56
C VAL A 109 13.06 -11.70 -1.76
N THR A 110 14.38 -11.75 -1.57
CA THR A 110 15.32 -12.02 -2.66
C THR A 110 15.14 -13.44 -3.20
N ILE A 111 15.02 -14.44 -2.32
CA ILE A 111 14.77 -15.83 -2.72
C ILE A 111 13.44 -15.96 -3.48
N LEU A 112 12.37 -15.37 -2.96
CA LEU A 112 11.06 -15.40 -3.62
C LEU A 112 11.06 -14.68 -4.97
N LEU A 113 11.81 -13.59 -5.10
CA LEU A 113 11.93 -12.85 -6.36
C LEU A 113 12.74 -13.65 -7.39
N LEU A 114 13.83 -14.30 -6.97
CA LEU A 114 14.60 -15.20 -7.83
C LEU A 114 13.77 -16.42 -8.25
N PHE A 115 12.99 -16.99 -7.33
CA PHE A 115 12.07 -18.08 -7.64
C PHE A 115 10.97 -17.64 -8.61
N SER A 116 10.40 -16.45 -8.44
CA SER A 116 9.38 -15.91 -9.35
C SER A 116 9.96 -15.64 -10.74
N LEU A 117 11.21 -15.13 -10.82
CA LEU A 117 11.94 -15.00 -12.09
C LEU A 117 12.20 -16.35 -12.74
N PHE A 118 12.62 -17.34 -11.96
CA PHE A 118 12.81 -18.70 -12.43
C PHE A 118 11.50 -19.29 -12.97
N ALA A 119 10.40 -19.17 -12.23
CA ALA A 119 9.08 -19.64 -12.65
C ALA A 119 8.59 -18.94 -13.92
N LEU A 120 8.88 -17.63 -14.09
CA LEU A 120 8.50 -16.87 -15.28
C LEU A 120 9.24 -17.31 -16.55
N PHE A 121 10.47 -17.81 -16.48
CA PHE A 121 11.24 -18.20 -17.67
C PHE A 121 11.36 -19.71 -17.85
N THR A 122 10.77 -20.52 -16.97
CA THR A 122 10.85 -21.98 -17.06
C THR A 122 9.75 -22.51 -17.99
N PRO A 123 10.11 -23.16 -19.12
CA PRO A 123 9.13 -23.68 -20.07
C PRO A 123 8.59 -25.07 -19.70
N SER A 124 9.27 -25.83 -18.84
CA SER A 124 8.88 -27.19 -18.44
C SER A 124 9.59 -27.64 -17.14
N GLY A 125 8.97 -28.57 -16.40
CA GLY A 125 9.57 -29.24 -15.24
C GLY A 125 8.62 -29.44 -14.06
N LEU A 126 9.11 -30.04 -12.97
CA LEU A 126 8.28 -30.35 -11.79
C LEU A 126 7.61 -29.11 -11.18
N VAL A 127 8.32 -27.97 -11.17
CA VAL A 127 7.78 -26.70 -10.66
C VAL A 127 6.66 -26.19 -11.58
N PHE A 128 6.78 -26.42 -12.88
CA PHE A 128 5.78 -26.01 -13.86
C PHE A 128 4.47 -26.79 -13.69
N ASP A 129 4.57 -28.11 -13.51
CA ASP A 129 3.41 -28.98 -13.27
C ASP A 129 2.78 -28.73 -11.89
N LEU A 130 3.61 -28.54 -10.85
CA LEU A 130 3.14 -28.23 -9.49
C LEU A 130 2.37 -26.90 -9.42
N LEU A 131 2.79 -25.92 -10.22
CA LEU A 131 2.15 -24.61 -10.30
C LEU A 131 0.98 -24.57 -11.30
N GLY A 132 0.72 -25.66 -12.04
CA GLY A 132 -0.34 -25.71 -13.06
C GLY A 132 -0.15 -24.68 -14.18
N LEU A 133 1.11 -24.43 -14.56
CA LEU A 133 1.43 -23.45 -15.60
C LEU A 133 1.17 -24.05 -16.99
N VAL A 134 0.76 -23.19 -17.93
CA VAL A 134 0.63 -23.53 -19.35
C VAL A 134 1.82 -22.96 -20.11
N SER A 135 2.21 -23.61 -21.21
CA SER A 135 3.36 -23.19 -22.00
C SER A 135 3.02 -21.91 -22.76
N LEU A 136 3.80 -20.86 -22.52
CA LEU A 136 3.62 -19.55 -23.14
C LEU A 136 4.80 -19.24 -24.07
N PRO A 137 4.60 -18.51 -25.18
CA PRO A 137 5.70 -18.13 -26.05
C PRO A 137 6.67 -17.17 -25.35
N ARG A 138 7.95 -17.22 -25.71
CA ARG A 138 9.00 -16.38 -25.08
C ARG A 138 8.73 -14.86 -25.20
N SER A 139 8.12 -14.42 -26.29
CA SER A 139 7.71 -13.01 -26.48
C SER A 139 6.71 -12.56 -25.40
N PHE A 140 5.79 -13.44 -25.02
CA PHE A 140 4.77 -13.14 -24.02
C PHE A 140 5.35 -13.07 -22.61
N HIS A 141 6.30 -13.94 -22.27
CA HIS A 141 7.04 -13.85 -20.99
C HIS A 141 7.73 -12.50 -20.80
N ILE A 142 8.34 -11.96 -21.87
CA ILE A 142 8.97 -10.63 -21.82
C ILE A 142 7.91 -9.54 -21.61
N ALA A 143 6.76 -9.63 -22.27
CA ALA A 143 5.66 -8.68 -22.07
C ALA A 143 5.13 -8.70 -20.62
N LEU A 144 4.97 -9.88 -20.01
CA LEU A 144 4.60 -10.01 -18.60
C LEU A 144 5.66 -9.42 -17.68
N PHE A 145 6.95 -9.67 -17.95
CA PHE A 145 8.05 -9.11 -17.17
C PHE A 145 8.05 -7.57 -17.21
N ILE A 146 7.87 -6.98 -18.39
CA ILE A 146 7.74 -5.52 -18.55
C ILE A 146 6.57 -4.99 -17.74
N ALA A 147 5.41 -5.67 -17.79
CA ALA A 147 4.24 -5.28 -17.02
C ALA A 147 4.49 -5.34 -15.50
N VAL A 148 5.21 -6.35 -15.01
CA VAL A 148 5.62 -6.45 -13.59
C VAL A 148 6.55 -5.30 -13.19
N VAL A 149 7.51 -4.94 -14.02
CA VAL A 149 8.42 -3.81 -13.77
C VAL A 149 7.63 -2.50 -13.71
N LEU A 150 6.73 -2.27 -14.68
CA LEU A 150 5.86 -1.09 -14.70
C LEU A 150 4.93 -1.04 -13.49
N ASN A 151 4.33 -2.17 -13.11
CA ASN A 151 3.50 -2.29 -11.91
C ASN A 151 4.30 -1.90 -10.67
N THR A 152 5.52 -2.44 -10.53
CA THR A 152 6.41 -2.15 -9.40
C THR A 152 6.69 -0.64 -9.30
N ILE A 153 7.10 -0.01 -10.40
CA ILE A 153 7.35 1.44 -10.46
C ILE A 153 6.09 2.21 -10.06
N LEU A 154 4.93 1.84 -10.60
CA LEU A 154 3.67 2.53 -10.30
C LEU A 154 3.27 2.39 -8.83
N CYS A 155 3.42 1.20 -8.23
CA CYS A 155 3.15 0.95 -6.82
C CYS A 155 4.04 1.79 -5.90
N PHE A 156 5.34 1.92 -6.21
CA PHE A 156 6.27 2.77 -5.45
C PHE A 156 5.97 4.26 -5.62
N LEU A 157 5.66 4.71 -6.84
CA LEU A 157 5.28 6.09 -7.12
C LEU A 157 3.97 6.46 -6.40
N PHE A 158 2.97 5.59 -6.47
CA PHE A 158 1.69 5.78 -5.80
C PHE A 158 1.87 5.95 -4.29
N GLU A 159 2.63 5.08 -3.63
CA GLU A 159 2.87 5.17 -2.19
C GLU A 159 3.63 6.46 -1.82
N SER A 160 4.63 6.82 -2.62
CA SER A 160 5.42 8.04 -2.44
C SER A 160 4.56 9.30 -2.58
N VAL A 161 3.67 9.33 -3.56
CA VAL A 161 2.77 10.45 -3.84
C VAL A 161 1.67 10.54 -2.78
N LEU A 162 1.05 9.41 -2.43
CA LEU A 162 0.01 9.32 -1.40
C LEU A 162 0.52 9.84 -0.05
N SER A 163 1.75 9.50 0.32
CA SER A 163 2.36 9.98 1.56
C SER A 163 2.37 11.51 1.66
N LYS A 164 2.65 12.22 0.55
CA LYS A 164 2.67 13.69 0.48
C LYS A 164 1.26 14.27 0.57
N TYR A 165 0.28 13.68 -0.14
CA TYR A 165 -1.11 14.13 -0.12
C TYR A 165 -1.76 13.95 1.25
N VAL A 166 -1.53 12.81 1.89
CA VAL A 166 -2.07 12.53 3.23
C VAL A 166 -1.54 13.53 4.26
N VAL A 167 -0.25 13.88 4.20
CA VAL A 167 0.31 14.91 5.09
C VAL A 167 -0.36 16.27 4.88
N LYS A 168 -0.62 16.67 3.62
CA LYS A 168 -1.35 17.90 3.31
C LYS A 168 -2.78 17.85 3.85
N PHE A 169 -3.49 16.74 3.64
CA PHE A 169 -4.86 16.55 4.10
C PHE A 169 -4.97 16.62 5.62
N VAL A 170 -4.11 15.89 6.34
CA VAL A 170 -4.06 15.90 7.81
C VAL A 170 -3.76 17.32 8.33
N LYS A 171 -2.81 18.04 7.73
CA LYS A 171 -2.55 19.45 8.08
C LYS A 171 -3.75 20.34 7.81
N GLY A 172 -4.48 20.12 6.72
CA GLY A 172 -5.72 20.82 6.38
C GLY A 172 -6.82 20.61 7.43
N VAL A 173 -7.11 19.35 7.76
CA VAL A 173 -8.10 18.98 8.78
C VAL A 173 -7.69 19.52 10.16
N GLN A 174 -6.41 19.44 10.53
CA GLN A 174 -5.93 19.98 11.80
C GLN A 174 -6.10 21.50 11.88
N ARG A 175 -5.87 22.23 10.78
CA ARG A 175 -6.12 23.68 10.69
C ARG A 175 -7.61 24.00 10.83
N LEU A 176 -8.48 23.22 10.19
CA LEU A 176 -9.93 23.40 10.29
C LEU A 176 -10.46 23.09 11.69
N SER A 177 -9.98 22.01 12.32
CA SER A 177 -10.33 21.65 13.70
C SER A 177 -9.87 22.71 14.71
N ARG A 178 -8.64 23.24 14.56
CA ARG A 178 -8.15 24.36 15.38
C ARG A 178 -8.95 25.65 15.16
N ARG A 179 -9.33 25.98 13.91
CA ARG A 179 -10.22 27.12 13.62
C ARG A 179 -11.60 26.93 14.24
N SER A 180 -12.17 25.74 14.16
CA SER A 180 -13.48 25.41 14.74
C SER A 180 -13.46 25.53 16.26
N ARG A 181 -12.44 24.96 16.94
CA ARG A 181 -12.24 25.13 18.40
C ARG A 181 -12.07 26.60 18.78
N ARG A 182 -11.22 27.35 18.08
CA ARG A 182 -11.00 28.78 18.34
C ARG A 182 -12.27 29.62 18.15
N ASN A 183 -13.09 29.33 17.13
CA ASN A 183 -14.39 29.97 16.94
C ASN A 183 -15.39 29.59 18.03
N LYS A 184 -15.37 28.35 18.53
CA LYS A 184 -16.25 27.89 19.61
C LYS A 184 -15.92 28.60 20.93
N THR A 185 -14.64 28.70 21.29
CA THR A 185 -14.16 29.46 22.46
C THR A 185 -14.47 30.95 22.33
N ARG A 186 -14.27 31.55 21.14
CA ARG A 186 -14.55 32.98 20.91
C ARG A 186 -16.06 33.29 20.99
N LYS A 187 -16.92 32.42 20.45
CA LYS A 187 -18.39 32.53 20.61
C LYS A 187 -18.81 32.35 22.08
N HIS A 188 -18.18 31.47 22.82
CA HIS A 188 -18.47 31.27 24.24
C HIS A 188 -18.09 32.50 25.07
N GLY A 189 -16.89 33.07 24.87
CA GLY A 189 -16.45 34.29 25.55
C GLY A 189 -17.33 35.51 25.22
N SER A 190 -17.76 35.67 23.96
CA SER A 190 -18.70 36.75 23.58
C SER A 190 -20.06 36.62 24.25
N LYS A 191 -20.59 35.40 24.42
CA LYS A 191 -21.84 35.18 25.15
C LYS A 191 -21.70 35.47 26.63
N MET A 192 -20.56 35.11 27.22
CA MET A 192 -20.25 35.41 28.63
C MET A 192 -20.16 36.92 28.87
N TYR A 193 -19.46 37.66 28.00
CA TYR A 193 -19.34 39.12 28.11
C TYR A 193 -20.72 39.81 28.06
N LYS A 194 -21.58 39.42 27.11
CA LYS A 194 -22.95 39.94 27.01
C LYS A 194 -23.85 39.59 28.22
N ALA A 195 -23.57 38.47 28.90
CA ALA A 195 -24.31 38.10 30.10
C ALA A 195 -23.90 38.98 31.30
N VAL A 196 -22.60 39.25 31.45
CA VAL A 196 -22.06 40.14 32.51
C VAL A 196 -22.52 41.59 32.31
N GLU A 197 -22.51 42.08 31.06
CA GLU A 197 -23.02 43.42 30.73
C GLU A 197 -24.50 43.60 31.13
N ARG A 198 -25.35 42.59 30.87
CA ARG A 198 -26.75 42.62 31.28
C ARG A 198 -26.95 42.57 32.80
N SER A 199 -26.13 41.82 33.53
CA SER A 199 -26.23 41.80 35.00
C SER A 199 -25.82 43.15 35.61
N MET A 200 -24.82 43.83 35.04
CA MET A 200 -24.41 45.17 35.49
C MET A 200 -25.46 46.25 35.24
N GLN A 201 -26.22 46.14 34.14
CA GLN A 201 -27.33 47.06 33.87
C GLN A 201 -28.48 46.91 34.86
N HIS A 202 -28.73 45.68 35.35
CA HIS A 202 -29.81 45.42 36.29
C HIS A 202 -29.50 45.87 37.73
N ASP A 203 -28.22 45.88 38.14
CA ASP A 203 -27.76 46.38 39.45
C ASP A 203 -27.64 47.92 39.49
N GLY A 204 -27.56 48.60 38.34
CA GLY A 204 -27.50 50.06 38.26
C GLY A 204 -28.86 50.76 38.36
N ASP A 205 -29.96 50.00 38.30
CA ASP A 205 -31.34 50.49 38.32
C ASP A 205 -32.03 50.28 39.69
N ALA A 206 -31.27 49.91 40.74
CA ALA A 206 -31.73 49.76 42.13
C ALA A 206 -31.13 50.86 43.04
#